data_AF-A0A9E5KPG0-F1
#
_entry.id   AF-A0A9E5KPG0-F1
#
_cell.length_a   1.000
_cell.length_b   1.000
_cell.length_c   1.000
_cell.angle_alpha   90.00
_cell.angle_beta   90.00
_cell.angle_gamma   90.00
#
_symmetry.space_group_name_H-M   'P 1'
#
loop_
_entity.id
_entity.type
_entity.pdbx_description
1 polymer ?
#
loop_
_entity_poly.entity_id
_entity_poly.type
_entity_poly.pdbx_seq_one_letter_code
_entity_poly.pdbx_strand_id
1 'polypeptide(L)'
;MRSCCCISGVMGVSIRGVGLIEAARVLSQHKHLDHNVTGECPYDAGGYFIINGSEKTCLGQEKPADNKIFKYKQKPGHKWLWTAEMRSVPDWKCISPKQIYMMVSSKLTSSGYEIVVQLPRLKRPIPLFILFRNLGWIDTFLPLVVPAFFGNAFFIFMYRQFIAQIPEALLEAARLDGQGWFGIWWHVILPLTRPVTAITAVFTFIFTWNDFLAPLIYLQSDDQATLSVALNSFRNQYGGITKVNLLMAASLTTMVPCILLFLAAQKQFIEGLGKGAVKG
;
A
#
# COMPACT_ATOMS: atom_id res chain seq x y z
N MET A 1 -10.66 -20.80 -31.50
CA MET A 1 -11.88 -20.75 -30.67
C MET A 1 -11.89 -19.44 -29.92
N ARG A 2 -12.73 -18.49 -30.37
CA ARG A 2 -12.91 -17.18 -29.72
C ARG A 2 -14.11 -17.31 -28.79
N SER A 3 -13.90 -17.10 -27.50
CA SER A 3 -14.93 -17.22 -26.48
C SER A 3 -15.49 -15.83 -26.17
N CYS A 4 -16.56 -15.43 -26.86
CA CYS A 4 -17.39 -14.30 -26.42
C CYS A 4 -18.11 -14.68 -25.12
N CYS A 5 -18.15 -13.77 -24.16
CA CYS A 5 -18.87 -13.96 -22.91
C CYS A 5 -19.44 -12.61 -22.49
N CYS A 6 -20.75 -12.42 -22.70
CA CYS A 6 -21.43 -11.20 -22.30
C CYS A 6 -21.84 -11.25 -20.82
N ILE A 7 -21.91 -10.07 -20.21
CA ILE A 7 -22.29 -9.89 -18.81
C ILE A 7 -23.71 -9.33 -18.77
N SER A 8 -24.59 -10.04 -18.08
CA SER A 8 -25.87 -9.56 -17.56
C SER A 8 -25.63 -8.55 -16.43
N GLY A 9 -26.24 -7.36 -16.52
CA GLY A 9 -26.27 -6.42 -15.40
C GLY A 9 -26.60 -4.98 -15.78
N VAL A 10 -27.70 -4.72 -16.50
CA VAL A 10 -28.27 -3.36 -16.53
C VAL A 10 -29.20 -3.23 -15.34
N MET A 11 -28.69 -2.59 -14.29
CA MET A 11 -29.50 -2.08 -13.19
C MET A 11 -30.35 -0.95 -13.77
N GLY A 12 -31.65 -1.15 -13.91
CA GLY A 12 -32.58 -0.15 -14.40
C GLY A 12 -32.59 1.07 -13.50
N VAL A 13 -31.96 2.16 -13.94
CA VAL A 13 -32.18 3.49 -13.37
C VAL A 13 -33.42 4.05 -14.05
N SER A 14 -34.53 4.12 -13.32
CA SER A 14 -35.71 4.88 -13.74
C SER A 14 -35.36 6.37 -13.67
N ILE A 15 -34.90 6.93 -14.78
CA ILE A 15 -34.82 8.39 -14.96
C ILE A 15 -36.25 8.83 -15.33
N ARG A 16 -37.04 9.20 -14.31
CA ARG A 16 -38.26 9.97 -14.53
C ARG A 16 -37.85 11.38 -14.95
N GLY A 17 -38.04 11.70 -16.21
CA GLY A 17 -38.04 13.08 -16.68
C GLY A 17 -37.49 13.23 -18.09
N VAL A 18 -38.37 13.68 -18.98
CA VAL A 18 -38.09 14.25 -20.31
C VAL A 18 -38.01 13.23 -21.47
N GLY A 19 -39.16 13.06 -22.13
CA GLY A 19 -39.32 13.10 -23.58
C GLY A 19 -38.64 12.04 -24.46
N LEU A 20 -39.47 11.17 -25.06
CA LEU A 20 -39.20 10.40 -26.29
C LEU A 20 -38.04 9.38 -26.23
N ILE A 21 -38.31 8.20 -25.66
CA ILE A 21 -37.64 6.96 -26.10
C ILE A 21 -38.72 5.89 -26.25
N GLU A 22 -39.06 5.59 -27.50
CA GLU A 22 -39.96 4.50 -27.87
C GLU A 22 -39.31 3.13 -27.58
N ALA A 23 -40.08 2.27 -26.91
CA ALA A 23 -39.96 0.81 -26.83
C ALA A 23 -38.54 0.19 -26.83
N ALA A 24 -38.02 -0.13 -25.63
CA ALA A 24 -37.04 -1.19 -25.48
C ALA A 24 -37.71 -2.54 -25.76
N ARG A 25 -37.45 -3.14 -26.92
CA ARG A 25 -37.95 -4.47 -27.27
C ARG A 25 -36.76 -5.43 -27.34
N VAL A 26 -36.62 -6.28 -26.32
CA VAL A 26 -35.64 -7.38 -26.35
C VAL A 26 -36.05 -8.32 -27.49
N LEU A 27 -35.12 -8.58 -28.41
CA LEU A 27 -35.29 -9.54 -29.50
C LEU A 27 -35.54 -10.93 -28.88
N SER A 28 -36.80 -11.35 -28.85
CA SER A 28 -37.16 -12.74 -28.56
C SER A 28 -37.80 -13.39 -29.79
N GLN A 29 -37.43 -12.92 -30.99
CA GLN A 29 -38.13 -13.25 -32.22
C GLN A 29 -38.07 -14.75 -32.56
N HIS A 30 -37.02 -15.48 -32.15
CA HIS A 30 -36.88 -16.92 -32.46
C HIS A 30 -36.45 -17.75 -31.25
N LYS A 31 -37.30 -17.87 -30.23
CA LYS A 31 -37.05 -18.78 -29.08
C LYS A 31 -36.92 -20.27 -29.45
N HIS A 32 -37.32 -20.64 -30.67
CA HIS A 32 -37.41 -22.03 -31.13
C HIS A 32 -36.22 -22.46 -32.01
N LEU A 33 -35.26 -21.56 -32.28
CA LEU A 33 -34.05 -21.86 -33.05
C LEU A 33 -32.85 -21.85 -32.12
N ASP A 34 -32.05 -22.91 -32.19
CA ASP A 34 -30.90 -23.11 -31.31
C ASP A 34 -29.67 -22.30 -31.79
N HIS A 35 -28.86 -21.80 -30.85
CA HIS A 35 -27.77 -20.85 -31.10
C HIS A 35 -26.70 -21.37 -32.07
N ASN A 36 -26.58 -22.70 -32.19
CA ASN A 36 -25.67 -23.35 -33.15
C ASN A 36 -26.09 -23.19 -34.62
N VAL A 37 -27.36 -22.91 -34.89
CA VAL A 37 -27.89 -22.74 -36.26
C VAL A 37 -27.77 -21.28 -36.71
N THR A 38 -27.93 -20.33 -35.79
CA THR A 38 -27.82 -18.89 -36.08
C THR A 38 -26.38 -18.38 -36.09
N GLY A 39 -25.43 -19.11 -35.49
CA GLY A 39 -24.03 -18.69 -35.38
C GLY A 39 -23.80 -17.57 -34.38
N GLU A 40 -24.79 -17.28 -33.53
CA GLU A 40 -24.73 -16.23 -32.51
C GLU A 40 -24.03 -16.73 -31.25
N CYS A 41 -23.43 -15.80 -30.50
CA CYS A 41 -22.80 -16.14 -29.23
C CYS A 41 -23.88 -16.55 -28.21
N PRO A 42 -23.82 -17.75 -27.61
CA PRO A 42 -24.85 -18.23 -26.67
C PRO A 42 -24.92 -17.43 -25.37
N TYR A 43 -23.96 -16.54 -25.12
CA TYR A 43 -23.93 -15.66 -23.96
C TYR A 43 -24.31 -14.22 -24.28
N ASP A 44 -24.64 -13.88 -25.53
CA ASP A 44 -25.04 -12.52 -25.89
C ASP A 44 -26.50 -12.24 -25.54
N ALA A 45 -26.72 -11.22 -24.71
CA ALA A 45 -28.06 -10.86 -24.28
C ALA A 45 -28.85 -10.09 -25.35
N GLY A 46 -28.22 -9.74 -26.48
CA GLY A 46 -28.88 -9.27 -27.71
C GLY A 46 -29.78 -8.05 -27.52
N GLY A 47 -29.30 -6.87 -27.91
CA GLY A 47 -30.12 -5.67 -27.92
C GLY A 47 -29.66 -4.66 -28.97
N TYR A 48 -30.60 -4.21 -29.79
CA TYR A 48 -30.45 -3.01 -30.60
C TYR A 48 -31.42 -1.94 -30.10
N PHE A 49 -31.00 -0.69 -30.18
CA PHE A 49 -31.89 0.46 -30.00
C PHE A 49 -32.18 1.07 -31.36
N ILE A 50 -33.43 1.48 -31.59
CA ILE A 50 -33.76 2.37 -32.71
C ILE A 50 -33.70 3.79 -32.17
N ILE A 51 -32.69 4.54 -32.59
CA ILE A 51 -32.58 5.97 -32.29
C ILE A 51 -32.72 6.69 -33.63
N ASN A 52 -33.77 7.49 -33.78
CA ASN A 52 -34.06 8.26 -34.99
C ASN A 52 -34.14 7.41 -36.28
N GLY A 53 -34.77 6.22 -36.21
CA GLY A 53 -34.99 5.36 -37.38
C GLY A 53 -33.75 4.60 -37.89
N SER A 54 -32.59 4.71 -37.22
CA SER A 54 -31.38 3.94 -37.53
C SER A 54 -31.11 2.92 -36.42
N GLU A 55 -30.87 1.67 -36.81
CA GLU A 55 -30.49 0.60 -35.89
C GLU A 55 -29.08 0.86 -35.32
N LYS A 56 -28.96 0.82 -33.99
CA LYS A 56 -27.68 0.89 -33.27
C LYS A 56 -27.52 -0.36 -32.41
N THR A 57 -26.52 -1.17 -32.73
CA THR A 57 -26.19 -2.41 -32.02
C THR A 57 -25.32 -2.11 -30.80
N CYS A 58 -25.70 -2.60 -29.63
CA CYS A 58 -24.80 -2.61 -28.47
C CYS A 58 -23.84 -3.79 -28.60
N LEU A 59 -22.58 -3.52 -28.97
CA LEU A 59 -21.53 -4.51 -28.85
C LEU A 59 -21.27 -4.75 -27.35
N GLY A 60 -21.48 -6.00 -26.90
CA GLY A 60 -21.10 -6.43 -25.57
C GLY A 60 -19.62 -6.11 -25.32
N GLN A 61 -19.35 -5.26 -24.34
CA GLN A 61 -17.98 -4.93 -23.95
C GLN A 61 -17.29 -6.22 -23.48
N GLU A 62 -16.25 -6.66 -24.20
CA GLU A 62 -15.52 -7.89 -23.91
C GLU A 62 -15.12 -7.97 -22.42
N LYS A 63 -15.24 -9.17 -21.83
CA LYS A 63 -14.83 -9.45 -20.44
C LYS A 63 -13.38 -8.96 -20.23
N PRO A 64 -13.11 -8.07 -19.25
CA PRO A 64 -11.75 -7.64 -18.91
C PRO A 64 -11.04 -8.72 -18.08
N ALA A 65 -10.91 -9.94 -18.60
CA ALA A 65 -10.09 -11.02 -18.05
C ALA A 65 -8.76 -11.13 -18.81
N ASP A 66 -8.21 -9.99 -19.20
CA ASP A 66 -6.95 -9.91 -19.90
C ASP A 66 -5.86 -9.55 -18.90
N ASN A 67 -5.04 -10.53 -18.51
CA ASN A 67 -3.69 -10.30 -17.96
C ASN A 67 -2.76 -9.70 -19.04
N LYS A 68 -3.27 -8.72 -19.81
CA LYS A 68 -2.54 -8.03 -20.86
C LYS A 68 -1.73 -6.91 -20.24
N ILE A 69 -0.49 -6.81 -20.70
CA ILE A 69 0.41 -5.73 -20.35
C ILE A 69 0.22 -4.63 -21.40
N PHE A 70 -0.38 -3.52 -21.00
CA PHE A 70 -0.47 -2.33 -21.85
C PHE A 70 0.79 -1.50 -21.68
N LYS A 71 1.52 -1.25 -22.77
CA LYS A 71 2.71 -0.41 -22.77
C LYS A 71 2.41 0.94 -23.40
N TYR A 72 2.71 2.01 -22.68
CA TYR A 72 2.53 3.39 -23.08
C TYR A 72 3.88 4.09 -23.14
N LYS A 73 4.22 4.64 -24.30
CA LYS A 73 5.34 5.58 -24.43
C LYS A 73 4.83 6.97 -24.04
N GLN A 74 5.48 7.62 -23.09
CA GLN A 74 5.05 8.92 -22.60
C GLN A 74 5.58 10.05 -23.49
N LYS A 75 4.92 11.21 -23.42
CA LYS A 75 5.33 12.40 -24.15
C LYS A 75 6.73 12.88 -23.72
N PRO A 76 7.50 13.51 -24.61
CA PRO A 76 8.81 14.07 -24.27
C PRO A 76 8.66 15.11 -23.14
N GLY A 77 9.50 15.02 -22.11
CA GLY A 77 9.46 15.88 -20.91
C GLY A 77 8.75 15.28 -19.70
N HIS A 78 8.11 14.11 -19.83
CA HIS A 78 7.53 13.40 -18.69
C HIS A 78 8.62 12.71 -17.84
N LYS A 79 8.39 12.59 -16.52
CA LYS A 79 9.31 11.91 -15.58
C LYS A 79 9.58 10.44 -15.97
N TRP A 80 8.59 9.81 -16.59
CA TRP A 80 8.64 8.40 -16.98
C TRP A 80 8.76 8.30 -18.50
N LEU A 81 9.73 7.54 -19.00
CA LEU A 81 9.92 7.26 -20.43
C LEU A 81 8.87 6.27 -20.94
N TRP A 82 8.66 5.21 -20.16
CA TRP A 82 7.71 4.13 -20.43
C TRP A 82 6.85 3.86 -19.21
N THR A 83 5.59 3.54 -19.45
CA THR A 83 4.64 3.06 -18.44
C THR A 83 4.02 1.77 -18.95
N ALA A 84 4.17 0.69 -18.20
CA ALA A 84 3.43 -0.55 -18.41
C ALA A 84 2.30 -0.64 -17.37
N GLU A 85 1.10 -0.98 -17.81
CA GLU A 85 -0.07 -1.23 -16.97
C GLU A 85 -0.51 -2.68 -17.15
N MET A 86 -0.61 -3.41 -16.05
CA MET A 86 -1.15 -4.77 -16.01
C MET A 86 -2.51 -4.73 -15.31
N ARG A 87 -3.55 -5.17 -16.01
CA ARG A 87 -4.90 -5.27 -15.43
C ARG A 87 -5.21 -6.72 -15.14
N SER A 88 -5.86 -7.00 -14.00
CA SER A 88 -6.29 -8.36 -13.66
C SER A 88 -7.62 -8.36 -12.92
N VAL A 89 -8.51 -9.26 -13.32
CA VAL A 89 -9.82 -9.54 -12.72
C VAL A 89 -9.99 -11.07 -12.64
N PRO A 90 -10.40 -11.64 -11.50
CA PRO A 90 -10.73 -13.06 -11.42
C PRO A 90 -12.03 -13.37 -12.20
N ASP A 91 -12.03 -14.47 -12.95
CA ASP A 91 -13.10 -14.84 -13.91
C ASP A 91 -14.51 -14.95 -13.30
N TRP A 92 -14.58 -15.20 -11.98
CA TRP A 92 -15.80 -15.45 -11.24
C TRP A 92 -16.35 -14.23 -10.49
N LYS A 93 -15.68 -13.06 -10.52
CA LYS A 93 -16.20 -11.81 -9.94
C LYS A 93 -16.24 -10.67 -10.96
N CYS A 94 -17.39 -10.01 -11.06
CA CYS A 94 -17.50 -8.70 -11.70
C CYS A 94 -17.02 -7.60 -10.73
N ILE A 95 -15.73 -7.29 -10.77
CA ILE A 95 -15.13 -6.19 -10.01
C ILE A 95 -14.29 -5.31 -10.92
N SER A 96 -14.07 -4.05 -10.51
CA SER A 96 -13.11 -3.19 -11.19
C SER A 96 -11.72 -3.87 -11.24
N PRO A 97 -11.04 -3.91 -12.40
CA PRO A 97 -9.71 -4.49 -12.53
C PRO A 97 -8.74 -3.89 -11.52
N LYS A 98 -7.94 -4.76 -10.89
CA LYS A 98 -6.75 -4.30 -10.16
C LYS A 98 -5.66 -4.02 -11.19
N GLN A 99 -5.03 -2.86 -11.07
CA GLN A 99 -4.08 -2.33 -12.06
C GLN A 99 -2.67 -2.14 -11.45
N ILE A 100 -1.68 -2.93 -11.87
CA ILE A 100 -0.27 -2.75 -11.48
C ILE A 100 0.39 -1.84 -12.52
N TYR A 101 1.05 -0.79 -12.06
CA TYR A 101 1.84 0.07 -12.94
C TYR A 101 3.33 -0.21 -12.76
N MET A 102 4.08 -0.28 -13.86
CA MET A 102 5.53 -0.30 -13.87
C MET A 102 6.01 0.87 -14.73
N MET A 103 6.91 1.69 -14.21
CA MET A 103 7.35 2.92 -14.85
C MET A 103 8.87 2.93 -14.92
N VAL A 104 9.43 3.35 -16.05
CA VAL A 104 10.88 3.52 -16.21
C VAL A 104 11.19 5.02 -16.20
N SER A 105 12.08 5.46 -15.33
CA SER A 105 12.53 6.85 -15.23
C SER A 105 13.17 7.31 -16.53
N SER A 106 12.92 8.56 -16.93
CA SER A 106 13.59 9.19 -18.07
C SER A 106 14.99 9.72 -17.73
N LYS A 107 15.26 9.96 -16.44
CA LYS A 107 16.57 10.43 -15.97
C LYS A 107 17.48 9.24 -15.69
N LEU A 108 18.71 9.33 -16.19
CA LEU A 108 19.77 8.37 -15.90
C LEU A 108 20.42 8.73 -14.55
N THR A 109 20.33 7.81 -13.59
CA THR A 109 21.08 7.88 -12.33
C THR A 109 22.43 7.16 -12.50
N SER A 110 23.38 7.32 -11.58
CA SER A 110 24.64 6.57 -11.56
C SER A 110 24.47 5.04 -11.61
N SER A 111 23.30 4.53 -11.21
CA SER A 111 22.87 3.14 -11.22
C SER A 111 22.04 2.72 -12.45
N GLY A 112 21.85 3.60 -13.44
CA GLY A 112 21.06 3.34 -14.64
C GLY A 112 19.66 3.98 -14.62
N TYR A 113 18.75 3.46 -15.44
CA TYR A 113 17.36 3.90 -15.47
C TYR A 113 16.55 3.20 -14.37
N GLU A 114 16.04 3.96 -13.43
CA GLU A 114 15.25 3.42 -12.33
C GLU A 114 13.90 2.87 -12.82
N ILE A 115 13.53 1.67 -12.34
CA ILE A 115 12.22 1.05 -12.58
C ILE A 115 11.40 1.15 -11.29
N VAL A 116 10.21 1.74 -11.38
CA VAL A 116 9.28 1.95 -10.26
C VAL A 116 8.02 1.13 -10.49
N VAL A 117 7.64 0.30 -9.52
CA VAL A 117 6.42 -0.52 -9.57
C VAL A 117 5.41 -0.02 -8.54
N GLN A 118 4.19 0.29 -8.98
CA GLN A 118 3.07 0.70 -8.14
C GLN A 118 2.03 -0.41 -8.10
N LEU A 119 1.80 -0.95 -6.89
CA LEU A 119 0.84 -2.04 -6.66
C LEU A 119 -0.53 -1.47 -6.21
N PRO A 120 -1.65 -1.87 -6.85
CA PRO A 120 -2.99 -1.41 -6.51
C PRO A 120 -3.51 -2.16 -5.28
N ARG A 121 -3.92 -1.40 -4.25
CA ARG A 121 -4.63 -1.93 -3.08
C ARG A 121 -3.83 -2.97 -2.27
N LEU A 122 -2.84 -2.51 -1.51
CA LEU A 122 -2.83 -2.81 -0.08
C LEU A 122 -3.90 -1.92 0.60
N LYS A 123 -5.19 -2.13 0.28
CA LYS A 123 -6.30 -1.53 1.05
C LYS A 123 -6.68 -2.54 2.11
N ARG A 124 -6.80 -2.25 3.41
CA ARG A 124 -6.57 -1.10 4.31
C ARG A 124 -6.74 -1.67 5.75
N PRO A 125 -6.34 -0.99 6.83
CA PRO A 125 -6.39 -1.44 8.26
C PRO A 125 -7.77 -1.85 8.84
N ILE A 126 -8.84 -1.85 8.04
CA ILE A 126 -10.22 -2.14 8.47
C ILE A 126 -10.38 -3.56 9.07
N PRO A 127 -9.72 -4.64 8.57
CA PRO A 127 -9.81 -5.96 9.19
C PRO A 127 -9.21 -6.00 10.61
N LEU A 128 -8.10 -5.27 10.84
CA LEU A 128 -7.43 -5.21 12.14
C LEU A 128 -8.26 -4.41 13.16
N PHE A 129 -8.91 -3.33 12.73
CA PHE A 129 -9.83 -2.59 13.58
C PHE A 129 -11.00 -3.46 14.07
N ILE A 130 -11.64 -4.23 13.18
CA ILE A 130 -12.73 -5.14 13.57
C ILE A 130 -12.21 -6.22 14.53
N LEU A 131 -11.01 -6.74 14.30
CA LEU A 131 -10.39 -7.71 15.19
C LEU A 131 -10.12 -7.13 16.59
N PHE A 132 -9.49 -5.96 16.69
CA PHE A 132 -9.23 -5.32 17.98
C PHE A 132 -10.50 -4.82 18.66
N ARG A 133 -11.53 -4.46 17.90
CA ARG A 133 -12.87 -4.20 18.42
C ARG A 133 -13.46 -5.43 19.10
N ASN A 134 -13.39 -6.57 18.44
CA ASN A 134 -13.91 -7.83 18.96
C ASN A 134 -13.10 -8.34 20.18
N LEU A 135 -11.80 -8.02 20.23
CA LEU A 135 -10.94 -8.28 21.39
C LEU A 135 -11.13 -7.28 22.54
N GLY A 136 -11.88 -6.19 22.33
CA GLY A 136 -12.07 -5.13 23.33
C GLY A 136 -10.82 -4.28 23.58
N TRP A 137 -9.90 -4.19 22.61
CA TRP A 137 -8.65 -3.43 22.75
C TRP A 137 -8.74 -1.99 22.23
N ILE A 138 -9.90 -1.58 21.69
CA ILE A 138 -10.13 -0.19 21.29
C ILE A 138 -10.04 0.70 22.54
N ASP A 139 -9.49 1.90 22.35
CA ASP A 139 -9.22 2.90 23.38
C ASP A 139 -8.11 2.50 24.37
N THR A 140 -7.22 1.60 23.94
CA THR A 140 -6.00 1.25 24.66
C THR A 140 -4.79 1.33 23.74
N PHE A 141 -3.57 1.38 24.29
CA PHE A 141 -2.34 1.33 23.49
C PHE A 141 -2.03 -0.08 22.93
N LEU A 142 -2.77 -1.12 23.33
CA LEU A 142 -2.48 -2.50 22.94
C LEU A 142 -2.49 -2.74 21.42
N PRO A 143 -3.44 -2.20 20.63
CA PRO A 143 -3.44 -2.32 19.16
C PRO A 143 -2.20 -1.70 18.50
N LEU A 144 -1.51 -0.77 19.18
CA LEU A 144 -0.32 -0.10 18.69
C LEU A 144 0.95 -0.87 19.07
N VAL A 145 1.03 -1.35 20.33
CA VAL A 145 2.22 -1.99 20.88
C VAL A 145 2.34 -3.46 20.47
N VAL A 146 1.25 -4.23 20.53
CA VAL A 146 1.29 -5.68 20.33
C VAL A 146 1.73 -6.04 18.90
N PRO A 147 1.18 -5.44 17.83
CA PRO A 147 1.66 -5.74 16.48
C PRO A 147 3.12 -5.33 16.25
N ALA A 148 3.56 -4.22 16.86
CA ALA A 148 4.94 -3.77 16.76
C ALA A 148 5.93 -4.73 17.43
N PHE A 149 5.50 -5.42 18.50
CA PHE A 149 6.30 -6.43 19.21
C PHE A 149 6.65 -7.65 18.34
N PHE A 150 5.76 -8.05 17.42
CA PHE A 150 6.02 -9.15 16.48
C PHE A 150 7.06 -8.82 15.39
N GLY A 151 7.59 -7.60 15.42
CA GLY A 151 8.68 -7.19 14.56
C GLY A 151 8.22 -6.60 13.23
N ASN A 152 9.11 -5.82 12.63
CA ASN A 152 8.90 -5.19 11.34
C ASN A 152 9.81 -5.85 10.30
N ALA A 153 9.25 -6.24 9.16
CA ALA A 153 9.99 -6.90 8.08
C ALA A 153 11.24 -6.11 7.63
N PHE A 154 11.17 -4.78 7.60
CA PHE A 154 12.31 -3.92 7.25
C PHE A 154 13.46 -4.05 8.25
N PHE A 155 13.16 -3.98 9.55
CA PHE A 155 14.18 -4.10 10.58
C PHE A 155 14.75 -5.52 10.64
N ILE A 156 13.91 -6.56 10.53
CA ILE A 156 14.38 -7.95 10.46
C ILE A 156 15.37 -8.13 9.31
N PHE A 157 15.04 -7.60 8.13
CA PHE A 157 15.96 -7.62 6.99
C PHE A 157 17.27 -6.87 7.29
N MET A 158 17.18 -5.68 7.88
CA MET A 158 18.36 -4.88 8.22
C MET A 158 19.30 -5.59 9.21
N TYR A 159 18.77 -6.21 10.27
CA TYR A 159 19.56 -7.03 11.19
C TYR A 159 20.20 -8.22 10.48
N ARG A 160 19.45 -8.91 9.61
CA ARG A 160 20.00 -10.03 8.83
C ARG A 160 21.18 -9.58 7.98
N GLN A 161 21.09 -8.44 7.31
CA GLN A 161 22.19 -7.90 6.49
C GLN A 161 23.43 -7.61 7.33
N PHE A 162 23.25 -7.10 8.54
CA PHE A 162 24.37 -6.77 9.41
C PHE A 162 25.03 -8.01 10.01
N ILE A 163 24.23 -8.98 10.47
CA ILE A 163 24.74 -10.24 11.02
C ILE A 163 25.49 -11.03 9.93
N ALA A 164 25.05 -10.96 8.67
CA ALA A 164 25.74 -11.61 7.55
C ALA A 164 27.14 -11.02 7.25
N GLN A 165 27.47 -9.84 7.76
CA GLN A 165 28.82 -9.26 7.63
C GLN A 165 29.79 -9.74 8.73
N ILE A 166 29.28 -10.44 9.75
CA ILE A 166 30.11 -10.94 10.85
C ILE A 166 30.91 -12.17 10.34
N PRO A 167 32.25 -12.17 10.44
CA PRO A 167 33.06 -13.31 10.02
C PRO A 167 32.70 -14.59 10.78
N GLU A 168 32.55 -15.71 10.06
CA GLU A 168 32.22 -17.01 10.66
C GLU A 168 33.28 -17.49 11.66
N ALA A 169 34.55 -17.13 11.46
CA ALA A 169 35.64 -17.45 12.38
C ALA A 169 35.42 -16.96 13.82
N LEU A 170 34.70 -15.85 14.03
CA LEU A 170 34.35 -15.37 15.38
C LEU A 170 33.30 -16.27 16.04
N LEU A 171 32.37 -16.82 15.26
CA LEU A 171 31.35 -17.74 15.74
C LEU A 171 31.95 -19.12 16.04
N GLU A 172 32.91 -19.57 15.22
CA GLU A 172 33.66 -20.81 15.45
C GLU A 172 34.54 -20.71 16.70
N ALA A 173 35.25 -19.60 16.90
CA ALA A 173 36.03 -19.37 18.12
C ALA A 173 35.14 -19.43 19.37
N ALA A 174 33.98 -18.76 19.35
CA ALA A 174 33.04 -18.80 20.47
C ALA A 174 32.47 -20.21 20.74
N ARG A 175 32.30 -21.05 19.70
CA ARG A 175 31.91 -22.47 19.86
C ARG A 175 33.05 -23.30 20.46
N LEU A 176 34.30 -23.06 20.06
CA LEU A 176 35.47 -23.70 20.64
C LEU A 176 35.65 -23.33 22.12
N ASP A 177 35.27 -22.11 22.51
CA ASP A 177 35.18 -21.66 23.90
C ASP A 177 34.01 -22.27 24.69
N GLY A 178 33.25 -23.21 24.10
CA GLY A 178 32.16 -23.95 24.75
C GLY A 178 30.87 -23.15 24.92
N GLN A 179 30.74 -21.98 24.28
CA GLN A 179 29.51 -21.19 24.36
C GLN A 179 28.38 -21.86 23.59
N GLY A 180 27.25 -22.09 24.26
CA GLY A 180 26.00 -22.49 23.60
C GLY A 180 25.43 -21.38 22.71
N TRP A 181 24.46 -21.70 21.86
CA TRP A 181 23.85 -20.76 20.91
C TRP A 181 23.36 -19.45 21.54
N PHE A 182 22.73 -19.54 22.72
CA PHE A 182 22.29 -18.35 23.46
C PHE A 182 23.48 -17.52 23.98
N GLY A 183 24.55 -18.19 24.43
CA GLY A 183 25.78 -17.53 24.86
C GLY A 183 26.45 -16.77 23.72
N ILE A 184 26.54 -17.37 22.53
CA ILE A 184 27.05 -16.73 21.31
C ILE A 184 26.19 -15.52 20.94
N TRP A 185 24.86 -15.67 20.97
CA TRP A 185 23.96 -14.56 20.65
C TRP A 185 24.14 -13.38 21.62
N TRP A 186 24.18 -13.64 22.92
CA TRP A 186 24.26 -12.61 23.96
C TRP A 186 25.63 -11.93 24.03
N HIS A 187 26.72 -12.69 23.96
CA HIS A 187 28.08 -12.19 24.20
C HIS A 187 28.83 -11.78 22.92
N VAL A 188 28.46 -12.33 21.75
CA VAL A 188 29.15 -12.05 20.49
C VAL A 188 28.25 -11.24 19.56
N ILE A 189 27.08 -11.77 19.19
CA ILE A 189 26.22 -11.16 18.17
C ILE A 189 25.64 -9.82 18.67
N LEU A 190 25.03 -9.80 19.86
CA LEU A 190 24.36 -8.63 20.40
C LEU A 190 25.28 -7.40 20.52
N PRO A 191 26.49 -7.47 21.12
CA PRO A 191 27.40 -6.32 21.17
C PRO A 191 27.90 -5.89 19.80
N LEU A 192 28.11 -6.81 18.85
CA LEU A 192 28.49 -6.47 17.49
C LEU A 192 27.36 -5.77 16.73
N THR A 193 26.10 -6.15 16.98
CA THR A 193 24.91 -5.52 16.35
C THR A 193 24.48 -4.19 16.97
N ARG A 194 25.14 -3.72 18.05
CA ARG A 194 24.91 -2.42 18.71
C ARG A 194 24.60 -1.26 17.75
N PRO A 195 25.39 -0.98 16.69
CA PRO A 195 25.10 0.11 15.77
C PRO A 195 23.74 -0.05 15.06
N VAL A 196 23.37 -1.26 14.64
CA VAL A 196 22.07 -1.51 13.98
C VAL A 196 20.90 -1.43 14.95
N THR A 197 21.09 -1.83 16.21
CA THR A 197 20.12 -1.58 17.28
C THR A 197 19.86 -0.09 17.48
N ALA A 198 20.90 0.75 17.50
CA ALA A 198 20.73 2.19 17.67
C ALA A 198 20.01 2.81 16.47
N ILE A 199 20.38 2.42 15.24
CA ILE A 199 19.68 2.83 14.02
C ILE A 199 18.20 2.44 14.10
N THR A 200 17.92 1.17 14.40
CA THR A 200 16.54 0.67 14.52
C THR A 200 15.75 1.43 15.58
N ALA A 201 16.33 1.69 16.74
CA ALA A 201 15.69 2.42 17.83
C ALA A 201 15.33 3.84 17.40
N VAL A 202 16.25 4.55 16.74
CA VAL A 202 16.02 5.91 16.24
C VAL A 202 14.92 5.94 15.18
N PHE A 203 15.01 5.07 14.18
CA PHE A 203 14.00 5.00 13.12
C PHE A 203 12.62 4.62 13.68
N THR A 204 12.56 3.67 14.60
CA THR A 204 11.30 3.26 15.24
C THR A 204 10.70 4.38 16.08
N PHE A 205 11.54 5.11 16.84
CA PHE A 205 11.09 6.26 17.62
C PHE A 205 10.51 7.34 16.71
N ILE A 206 11.25 7.76 15.68
CA ILE A 206 10.79 8.79 14.75
C ILE A 206 9.49 8.35 14.06
N PHE A 207 9.41 7.09 13.62
CA PHE A 207 8.21 6.56 12.97
C PHE A 207 7.00 6.59 13.90
N THR A 208 7.14 6.10 15.13
CA THR A 208 6.04 6.01 16.11
C THR A 208 5.63 7.38 16.63
N TRP A 209 6.60 8.28 16.84
CA TRP A 209 6.36 9.65 17.29
C TRP A 209 5.56 10.47 16.28
N ASN A 210 5.82 10.26 14.98
CA ASN A 210 5.11 10.93 13.89
C ASN A 210 3.87 10.17 13.42
N ASP A 211 3.54 9.00 13.98
CA ASP A 211 2.37 8.26 13.55
C ASP A 211 1.09 8.94 14.03
N PHE A 212 0.26 9.28 13.05
CA PHE A 212 -1.02 9.95 13.27
C PHE A 212 -2.19 9.01 13.00
N LEU A 213 -2.09 8.14 11.99
CA LEU A 213 -3.24 7.38 11.50
C LEU A 213 -3.63 6.23 12.43
N ALA A 214 -2.67 5.46 12.95
CA ALA A 214 -3.02 4.35 13.83
C ALA A 214 -3.59 4.83 15.17
N PRO A 215 -3.01 5.83 15.85
CA PRO A 215 -3.61 6.38 17.06
C PRO A 215 -5.01 6.97 16.83
N LEU A 216 -5.23 7.70 15.72
CA LEU A 216 -6.55 8.24 15.38
C LEU A 216 -7.63 7.16 15.20
N ILE A 217 -7.25 5.97 14.76
CA ILE A 217 -8.20 4.87 14.53
C ILE A 217 -8.50 4.12 15.82
N TYR A 218 -7.51 3.91 16.68
CA TYR A 218 -7.61 3.03 17.84
C TYR A 218 -7.87 3.75 19.16
N LEU A 219 -7.39 4.99 19.32
CA LEU A 219 -7.58 5.81 20.52
C LEU A 219 -8.71 6.79 20.24
N GLN A 220 -9.83 6.64 20.97
CA GLN A 220 -11.04 7.43 20.75
C GLN A 220 -11.27 8.45 21.86
N SER A 221 -10.75 8.19 23.06
CA SER A 221 -10.76 9.12 24.18
C SER A 221 -9.70 10.22 24.01
N ASP A 222 -10.07 11.44 24.41
CA ASP A 222 -9.15 12.58 24.39
C ASP A 222 -7.98 12.39 25.39
N ASP A 223 -8.21 11.67 26.49
CA ASP A 223 -7.20 11.40 27.52
C ASP A 223 -6.07 10.49 27.04
N GLN A 224 -6.34 9.64 26.04
CA GLN A 224 -5.36 8.74 25.44
C GLN A 224 -4.79 9.28 24.12
N ALA A 225 -5.21 10.48 23.68
CA ALA A 225 -4.81 11.02 22.39
C ALA A 225 -3.29 11.26 22.34
N THR A 226 -2.64 10.74 21.30
CA THR A 226 -1.23 11.04 21.07
C THR A 226 -1.04 12.49 20.66
N LEU A 227 0.16 13.02 20.90
CA LEU A 227 0.52 14.40 20.57
C LEU A 227 0.20 14.77 19.11
N SER A 228 0.43 13.86 18.17
CA SER A 228 0.10 14.01 16.75
C SER A 228 -1.41 14.12 16.49
N VAL A 229 -2.23 13.37 17.23
CA VAL A 229 -3.70 13.45 17.15
C VAL A 229 -4.21 14.72 17.79
N ALA A 230 -3.69 15.07 18.97
CA ALA A 230 -4.02 16.28 19.70
C ALA A 230 -3.70 17.55 18.91
N LEU A 231 -2.55 17.61 18.22
CA LEU A 231 -2.23 18.74 17.33
C LEU A 231 -3.25 18.92 16.20
N ASN A 232 -3.72 17.83 15.61
CA ASN A 232 -4.70 17.89 14.53
C ASN A 232 -6.11 18.25 15.05
N SER A 233 -6.50 17.76 16.24
CA SER A 233 -7.74 18.19 16.89
C SER A 233 -7.68 19.66 17.28
N PHE A 234 -6.52 20.16 17.72
CA PHE A 234 -6.28 21.59 18.01
C PHE A 234 -6.53 22.46 16.77
N ARG A 235 -6.09 22.00 15.58
CA ARG A 235 -6.35 22.69 14.30
C ARG A 235 -7.85 22.80 13.98
N ASN A 236 -8.62 21.76 14.30
CA ASN A 236 -10.06 21.72 13.99
C ASN A 236 -10.93 22.41 15.06
N GLN A 237 -10.59 22.30 16.35
CA GLN A 237 -11.34 22.90 17.46
C GLN A 237 -11.15 24.41 17.53
N TYR A 238 -9.94 24.93 17.26
CA TYR A 238 -9.65 26.37 17.29
C TYR A 238 -9.72 27.01 15.90
N GLY A 239 -10.51 26.45 14.98
CA GLY A 239 -10.55 26.70 13.53
C GLY A 239 -10.62 28.16 13.06
N GLY A 240 -9.55 28.91 13.27
CA GLY A 240 -9.40 30.29 12.84
C GLY A 240 -7.95 30.77 12.95
N ILE A 241 -7.61 31.76 12.13
CA ILE A 241 -6.28 32.41 11.99
C ILE A 241 -5.79 33.04 13.32
N THR A 242 -6.63 33.11 14.35
CA THR A 242 -6.41 33.83 15.61
C THR A 242 -5.44 33.17 16.58
N LYS A 243 -5.21 31.84 16.50
CA LYS A 243 -4.32 31.10 17.43
C LYS A 243 -3.26 30.26 16.72
N VAL A 244 -2.86 30.65 15.50
CA VAL A 244 -1.79 29.99 14.74
C VAL A 244 -0.47 29.98 15.52
N ASN A 245 -0.20 31.02 16.30
CA ASN A 245 0.99 31.11 17.16
C ASN A 245 1.09 29.94 18.16
N LEU A 246 -0.03 29.49 18.73
CA LEU A 246 -0.06 28.36 19.66
C LEU A 246 0.17 27.03 18.93
N LEU A 247 -0.39 26.88 17.72
CA LEU A 247 -0.17 25.70 16.88
C LEU A 247 1.29 25.61 16.41
N MET A 248 1.92 26.73 16.04
CA MET A 248 3.34 26.80 15.70
C MET A 248 4.23 26.50 16.91
N ALA A 249 3.92 27.07 18.07
CA ALA A 249 4.65 26.79 19.32
C ALA A 249 4.56 25.30 19.69
N ALA A 250 3.36 24.72 19.66
CA ALA A 250 3.16 23.30 19.93
C ALA A 250 3.93 22.43 18.93
N SER A 251 3.89 22.76 17.63
CA SER A 251 4.63 22.04 16.59
C SER A 251 6.15 22.07 16.84
N LEU A 252 6.71 23.21 17.24
CA LEU A 252 8.11 23.32 17.62
C LEU A 252 8.43 22.46 18.85
N THR A 253 7.56 22.46 19.87
CA THR A 253 7.73 21.60 21.05
C THR A 253 7.74 20.12 20.68
N THR A 254 6.92 19.69 19.71
CA THR A 254 6.90 18.29 19.26
C THR A 254 8.17 17.84 18.56
N MET A 255 8.96 18.77 18.02
CA MET A 255 10.25 18.46 17.38
C MET A 255 11.38 18.29 18.40
N VAL A 256 11.29 18.89 19.59
CA VAL A 256 12.35 18.87 20.60
C VAL A 256 12.81 17.45 20.96
N PRO A 257 11.91 16.48 21.24
CA PRO A 257 12.33 15.11 21.56
C PRO A 257 13.08 14.43 20.43
N CYS A 258 12.65 14.65 19.18
CA CYS A 258 13.34 14.12 17.99
C CYS A 258 14.76 14.69 17.86
N ILE A 259 14.94 15.98 18.13
CA ILE A 259 16.26 16.64 18.10
C ILE A 259 17.16 16.07 19.20
N LEU A 260 16.66 15.96 20.43
CA LEU A 260 17.43 15.40 21.55
C LEU A 260 17.86 13.96 21.28
N LEU A 261 16.95 13.14 20.74
CA LEU A 261 17.24 11.76 20.36
C LEU A 261 18.28 11.70 19.23
N PHE A 262 18.16 12.57 18.22
CA PHE A 262 19.16 12.66 17.15
C PHE A 262 20.54 13.02 17.69
N LEU A 263 20.65 14.04 18.54
CA LEU A 263 21.91 14.45 19.17
C LEU A 263 22.53 13.32 20.00
N ALA A 264 21.72 12.57 20.75
CA ALA A 264 22.19 11.41 21.49
C ALA A 264 22.69 10.27 20.56
N ALA A 265 22.03 10.08 19.42
CA ALA A 265 22.36 9.00 18.47
C ALA A 265 23.56 9.31 17.56
N GLN A 266 23.95 10.59 17.38
CA GLN A 266 25.03 11.01 16.46
C GLN A 266 26.34 10.23 16.65
N LYS A 267 26.75 9.96 17.90
CA LYS A 267 27.98 9.22 18.18
C LYS A 267 27.95 7.79 17.60
N GLN A 268 26.81 7.11 17.70
CA GLN A 268 26.66 5.74 17.21
C GLN A 268 26.58 5.66 15.67
N PHE A 269 26.01 6.69 15.02
CA PHE A 269 26.02 6.78 13.56
C PHE A 269 27.44 6.92 13.00
N ILE A 270 28.30 7.71 13.65
CA ILE A 270 29.70 7.92 13.22
C ILE A 270 30.53 6.65 13.40
N GLU A 271 30.40 5.96 14.53
CA GLU A 271 31.12 4.70 14.80
C GLU A 271 30.67 3.55 13.89
N GLY A 272 29.39 3.50 13.52
CA GLY A 272 28.84 2.49 12.62
C GLY A 272 29.30 2.64 11.16
N LEU A 273 29.48 3.87 10.68
CA LEU A 273 29.99 4.16 9.34
C LEU A 273 31.52 3.98 9.24
N GLY A 274 32.27 4.30 10.30
CA GLY A 274 33.73 4.23 10.30
C GLY A 274 34.32 2.82 10.20
N LYS A 275 33.65 1.80 10.76
CA LYS A 275 34.16 0.41 10.74
C LYS A 275 33.93 -0.34 9.42
N GLY A 276 33.05 0.17 8.54
CA GLY A 276 32.84 -0.38 7.20
C GLY A 276 33.73 0.22 6.11
N ALA A 277 34.33 1.40 6.37
CA ALA A 277 35.11 2.15 5.39
C ALA A 277 36.62 1.82 5.38
N VAL A 278 37.12 1.08 6.37
CA VAL A 278 38.53 0.66 6.43
C VAL A 278 38.66 -0.80 6.02
N LYS A 279 38.51 -1.04 4.72
CA LYS A 279 39.17 -2.15 4.01
C LYS A 279 39.70 -1.61 2.69
N GLY A 280 40.94 -1.12 2.77
CA GLY A 280 41.83 -0.70 1.70
C GLY A 280 43.22 -0.63 2.29
#